data_AF-A0A1I1RK58-F1
#
_entry.id   AF-A0A1I1RK58-F1
#
_cell.length_a   1.000
_cell.length_b   1.000
_cell.length_c   1.000
_cell.angle_alpha   90.00
_cell.angle_beta   90.00
_cell.angle_gamma   90.00
#
_symmetry.space_group_name_H-M   'P 1'
#
loop_
_entity.id
_entity.type
_entity.pdbx_description
1 polymer ?
#
loop_
_entity_poly.entity_id
_entity_poly.type
_entity_poly.pdbx_seq_one_letter_code
_entity_poly.pdbx_strand_id
1 'polypeptide(L)'
;EWGKRIYARRKETVERSFADAKQLHGHRYAKMRGLRKLAEQCLLGAACQNMKKIALLLARLLASLNVHFDRTYALMRHFLLHDAFFCRSPVF
;
A
#
# COMPACT_ATOMS: atom_id res chain seq x y z
N GLU A 1 11.03 18.85 21.39
CA GLU A 1 10.10 18.77 20.24
C GLU A 1 10.09 17.44 19.47
N TRP A 2 11.25 16.80 19.28
CA TRP A 2 11.38 15.55 18.49
C TRP A 2 10.47 14.39 18.96
N GLY A 3 10.36 14.17 20.26
CA GLY A 3 9.46 13.15 20.82
C GLY A 3 7.99 13.35 20.46
N LYS A 4 7.51 14.62 20.41
CA LYS A 4 6.12 14.95 20.01
C LYS A 4 5.87 14.60 18.54
N ARG A 5 6.84 14.85 17.66
CA ARG A 5 6.75 14.51 16.22
C ARG A 5 6.70 13.00 15.99
N ILE A 6 7.50 12.23 16.72
CA ILE A 6 7.48 10.76 16.65
C ILE A 6 6.17 10.21 17.19
N TYR A 7 5.71 10.73 18.33
CA TYR A 7 4.44 10.32 18.92
C TYR A 7 3.27 10.55 17.96
N ALA A 8 3.20 11.72 17.31
CA ALA A 8 2.18 12.02 16.30
C ALA A 8 2.14 10.96 15.19
N ARG A 9 3.31 10.59 14.63
CA ARG A 9 3.41 9.58 13.57
C ARG A 9 3.07 8.16 14.07
N ARG A 10 3.42 7.82 15.31
CA ARG A 10 3.09 6.53 15.93
C ARG A 10 1.59 6.36 16.19
N LYS A 11 0.92 7.43 16.60
CA LYS A 11 -0.53 7.45 16.83
C LYS A 11 -1.30 6.99 15.59
N GLU A 12 -0.87 7.45 14.43
CA GLU A 12 -1.53 7.16 13.15
C GLU A 12 -1.23 5.78 12.57
N THR A 13 -0.12 5.18 12.99
CA THR A 13 0.41 3.95 12.40
C THR A 13 0.34 2.80 13.39
N VAL A 14 1.30 2.73 14.31
CA VAL A 14 1.48 1.62 15.25
C VAL A 14 0.32 1.55 16.24
N GLU A 15 -0.03 2.68 16.87
CA GLU A 15 -1.06 2.69 17.92
C GLU A 15 -2.46 2.43 17.33
N ARG A 16 -2.74 2.95 16.13
CA ARG A 16 -3.96 2.63 15.39
C ARG A 16 -4.05 1.13 15.05
N SER A 17 -2.96 0.52 14.57
CA SER A 17 -2.92 -0.93 14.30
C SER A 17 -3.20 -1.75 15.55
N PHE A 18 -2.68 -1.34 16.71
CA PHE A 18 -2.97 -2.00 17.98
C PHE A 18 -4.42 -1.81 18.43
N ALA A 19 -5.01 -0.63 18.22
CA ALA A 19 -6.42 -0.38 18.52
C ALA A 19 -7.33 -1.26 17.64
N ASP A 20 -7.05 -1.35 16.35
CA ASP A 20 -7.77 -2.21 15.41
C ASP A 20 -7.62 -3.69 15.78
N ALA A 21 -6.42 -4.12 16.16
CA ALA A 21 -6.18 -5.48 16.63
C ALA A 21 -7.04 -5.82 17.87
N LYS A 22 -7.11 -4.90 18.83
CA LYS A 22 -7.95 -5.07 20.04
C LYS A 22 -9.43 -5.19 19.69
N GLN A 23 -9.93 -4.34 18.81
CA GLN A 23 -11.36 -4.25 18.52
C GLN A 23 -11.84 -5.29 17.50
N LEU A 24 -11.12 -5.46 16.38
CA LEU A 24 -11.55 -6.29 15.25
C LEU A 24 -11.09 -7.75 15.36
N HIS A 25 -9.99 -8.02 16.04
CA HIS A 25 -9.42 -9.38 16.15
C HIS A 25 -9.59 -9.99 17.55
N GLY A 26 -10.28 -9.27 18.45
CA GLY A 26 -10.62 -9.75 19.78
C GLY A 26 -9.41 -9.90 20.71
N HIS A 27 -8.36 -9.10 20.51
CA HIS A 27 -7.21 -9.02 21.42
C HIS A 27 -7.51 -8.26 22.72
N ARG A 28 -8.78 -7.88 22.96
CA ARG A 28 -9.23 -7.26 24.21
C ARG A 28 -9.13 -8.21 25.41
N TYR A 29 -9.22 -9.52 25.16
CA TYR A 29 -9.12 -10.57 26.16
C TYR A 29 -8.19 -11.68 25.68
N ALA A 30 -7.51 -12.33 26.62
CA ALA A 30 -6.74 -13.52 26.34
C ALA A 30 -7.69 -14.69 26.03
N LYS A 31 -7.74 -15.13 24.76
CA LYS A 31 -8.58 -16.26 24.34
C LYS A 31 -7.97 -17.61 24.71
N MET A 32 -6.66 -17.64 24.93
CA MET A 32 -5.92 -18.84 25.29
C MET A 32 -5.27 -18.69 26.67
N ARG A 33 -5.16 -19.80 27.40
CA ARG A 33 -4.47 -19.86 28.70
C ARG A 33 -2.96 -20.06 28.52
N GLY A 34 -2.18 -19.32 29.30
CA GLY A 34 -0.71 -19.38 29.32
C GLY A 34 -0.04 -18.37 28.39
N LEU A 35 1.06 -17.79 28.84
CA LEU A 35 1.77 -16.69 28.16
C LEU A 35 2.24 -17.07 26.76
N ARG A 36 2.73 -18.31 26.58
CA ARG A 36 3.22 -18.79 25.27
C ARG A 36 2.14 -18.76 24.21
N LYS A 37 0.95 -19.26 24.53
CA LYS A 37 -0.18 -19.29 23.58
C LYS A 37 -0.70 -17.87 23.29
N LEU A 38 -0.76 -17.01 24.31
CA LEU A 38 -1.15 -15.61 24.10
C LEU A 38 -0.14 -14.87 23.20
N ALA A 39 1.16 -15.08 23.42
CA ALA A 39 2.21 -14.52 22.59
C ALA A 39 2.07 -14.98 21.13
N GLU A 40 1.84 -16.28 20.91
CA GLU A 40 1.59 -16.84 19.58
C GLU A 40 0.39 -16.18 18.88
N GLN A 41 -0.73 -15.99 19.58
CA GLN A 41 -1.91 -15.30 19.04
C GLN A 41 -1.57 -13.87 18.59
N CYS A 42 -0.86 -13.13 19.44
CA CYS A 42 -0.50 -11.74 19.17
C CYS A 42 0.51 -11.64 18.02
N LEU A 43 1.51 -12.52 17.97
CA LEU A 43 2.52 -12.55 16.93
C LEU A 43 1.93 -12.93 15.57
N LEU A 44 1.06 -13.94 15.52
CA LEU A 44 0.36 -14.32 14.30
C LEU A 44 -0.53 -13.18 13.79
N GLY A 45 -1.28 -12.52 14.68
CA GLY A 45 -2.09 -11.36 14.34
C GLY A 45 -1.26 -10.22 13.76
N ALA A 46 -0.13 -9.90 14.40
CA ALA A 46 0.80 -8.89 13.91
C ALA A 46 1.42 -9.26 12.55
N ALA A 47 1.80 -10.52 12.34
CA ALA A 47 2.31 -11.01 11.06
C ALA A 47 1.29 -10.82 9.94
N CYS A 48 0.03 -11.21 10.16
CA CYS A 48 -1.06 -11.01 9.21
C CYS A 48 -1.28 -9.52 8.87
N GLN A 49 -1.27 -8.64 9.88
CA GLN A 49 -1.39 -7.19 9.68
C GLN A 49 -0.21 -6.64 8.84
N ASN A 50 1.01 -7.11 9.09
CA ASN A 50 2.19 -6.72 8.32
C ASN A 50 2.11 -7.19 6.87
N MET A 51 1.69 -8.44 6.63
CA MET A 51 1.48 -8.95 5.26
C MET A 51 0.41 -8.14 4.51
N LYS A 52 -0.71 -7.81 5.16
CA LYS A 52 -1.75 -6.94 4.59
C LYS A 52 -1.18 -5.57 4.20
N LYS A 53 -0.36 -4.98 5.07
CA LYS A 53 0.28 -3.68 4.81
C LYS A 53 1.20 -3.74 3.59
N ILE A 54 2.04 -4.78 3.48
CA ILE A 54 2.93 -4.99 2.33
C ILE A 54 2.09 -5.13 1.05
N ALA A 55 1.07 -5.98 1.04
CA ALA A 55 0.20 -6.18 -0.11
C ALA A 55 -0.47 -4.88 -0.58
N LEU A 56 -0.98 -4.06 0.36
CA LEU A 56 -1.57 -2.76 0.03
C LEU A 56 -0.57 -1.76 -0.56
N LEU A 57 0.67 -1.75 -0.08
CA LEU A 57 1.73 -0.90 -0.61
C LEU A 57 2.13 -1.33 -2.03
N LEU A 58 2.30 -2.64 -2.25
CA LEU A 58 2.60 -3.19 -3.57
C LEU A 58 1.48 -2.90 -4.57
N ALA A 59 0.21 -3.07 -4.17
CA ALA A 59 -0.94 -2.76 -5.03
C ALA A 59 -0.95 -1.28 -5.46
N ARG A 60 -0.66 -0.35 -4.53
CA ARG A 60 -0.56 1.09 -4.83
C ARG A 60 0.62 1.41 -5.75
N LEU A 61 1.76 0.77 -5.54
CA LEU A 61 2.93 0.93 -6.40
C LEU A 61 2.63 0.47 -7.82
N LEU A 62 2.09 -0.74 -7.98
CA LEU A 62 1.70 -1.29 -9.29
C LEU A 62 0.66 -0.42 -9.99
N ALA A 63 -0.36 0.06 -9.27
CA ALA A 63 -1.34 0.99 -9.83
C ALA A 63 -0.68 2.29 -10.33
N SER A 64 0.27 2.84 -9.58
CA SER A 64 1.00 4.05 -9.97
C SER A 64 1.89 3.82 -11.19
N LEU A 65 2.56 2.66 -11.27
CA LEU A 65 3.37 2.27 -12.43
C LEU A 65 2.51 2.05 -13.68
N ASN A 66 1.35 1.41 -13.53
CA ASN A 66 0.40 1.22 -14.64
C ASN A 66 -0.11 2.56 -15.18
N VAL A 67 -0.45 3.51 -14.31
CA VAL A 67 -0.85 4.87 -14.73
C VAL A 67 0.28 5.58 -15.46
N HIS A 68 1.52 5.42 -14.99
CA HIS A 68 2.69 6.02 -15.64
C HIS A 68 2.91 5.43 -17.04
N PHE A 69 2.85 4.10 -17.15
CA PHE A 69 2.97 3.38 -18.41
C PHE A 69 1.84 3.76 -19.38
N ASP A 70 0.59 3.76 -18.95
CA ASP A 70 -0.53 4.14 -19.82
C ASP A 70 -0.36 5.58 -20.37
N ARG A 71 0.12 6.50 -19.53
CA ARG A 71 0.41 7.88 -19.93
C ARG A 71 1.56 7.97 -20.94
N THR A 72 2.64 7.21 -20.76
CA THR A 72 3.76 7.19 -21.71
C THR A 72 3.37 6.55 -23.03
N TYR A 73 2.57 5.48 -23.02
CA TYR A 73 2.04 4.84 -24.23
C TYR A 73 1.08 5.74 -24.98
N ALA A 74 0.21 6.47 -24.29
CA ALA A 74 -0.64 7.49 -24.91
C ALA A 74 0.18 8.60 -25.60
N LEU A 75 1.26 9.06 -24.94
CA LEU A 75 2.19 10.05 -25.48
C LEU A 75 2.94 9.53 -26.71
N MET A 76 3.53 8.33 -26.62
CA MET A 76 4.22 7.69 -27.75
C MET A 76 3.26 7.44 -28.91
N ARG A 77 2.04 6.97 -28.64
CA ARG A 77 1.01 6.77 -29.67
C ARG A 77 0.61 8.08 -30.33
N HIS A 78 0.49 9.17 -29.57
CA HIS A 78 0.22 10.50 -30.12
C HIS A 78 1.36 10.98 -31.03
N PHE A 79 2.63 10.82 -30.60
CA PHE A 79 3.79 11.15 -31.42
C PHE A 79 3.88 10.30 -32.70
N LEU A 80 3.73 8.98 -32.59
CA LEU A 80 3.75 8.07 -33.74
C LEU A 80 2.59 8.33 -34.73
N LEU A 81 1.40 8.70 -34.23
CA LEU A 81 0.28 9.10 -35.09
C LEU A 81 0.51 10.47 -35.75
N HIS A 82 1.17 11.41 -35.09
CA HIS A 82 1.52 12.71 -35.66
C HIS A 82 2.56 12.57 -36.78
N ASP A 83 3.60 11.75 -36.59
CA ASP A 83 4.61 11.47 -37.62
C ASP A 83 4.02 10.69 -38.81
N ALA A 84 3.10 9.76 -38.55
CA ALA A 84 2.35 9.06 -39.61
C ALA A 84 1.43 9.99 -40.43
N PHE A 85 0.99 11.10 -39.84
CA PHE A 85 0.19 12.12 -40.53
C PHE A 85 1.07 13.05 -41.39
N PHE A 86 2.25 13.42 -40.90
CA PHE A 86 3.18 14.30 -41.64
C PHE A 86 3.83 13.59 -42.86
N CYS A 87 4.02 12.27 -42.77
CA CYS A 87 4.54 11.44 -43.87
C CYS A 87 3.50 11.16 -44.98
N ARG A 88 2.24 11.60 -44.82
CA ARG A 88 1.19 11.60 -45.86
C ARG A 88 0.94 13.01 -46.43
N SER A 89 1.98 13.82 -46.60
CA SER A 89 1.87 15.00 -47.46
C SER A 89 1.58 14.54 -48.91
N PRO A 90 0.59 15.14 -49.60
CA PRO A 90 0.16 14.68 -50.90
C PRO A 90 1.31 14.85 -51.90
N VAL A 91 1.69 13.75 -52.55
CA VAL A 91 2.45 13.80 -53.78
C VAL A 91 1.54 14.52 -54.79
N PHE A 92 2.01 15.68 -55.28
CA PHE A 92 1.38 16.43 -56.38
C PHE A 92 1.18 15.55 -57.61
#